data_AF-A0A3Q8SWX8-F1
#
_entry.id   AF-A0A3Q8SWX8-F1
#
_cell.length_a   1.000
_cell.length_b   1.000
_cell.length_c   1.000
_cell.angle_alpha   90.00
_cell.angle_beta   90.00
_cell.angle_gamma   90.00
#
_symmetry.space_group_name_H-M   'P 1'
#
loop_
_entity.id
_entity.type
_entity.pdbx_description
1 polymer ?
#
loop_
_entity_poly.entity_id
_entity_poly.type
_entity_poly.pdbx_seq_one_letter_code
_entity_poly.pdbx_strand_id
1 'polypeptide(L)'
;MKFQKLVMSVLLVAGTASALAVAPVSVNAATSKNAPVAVQNKTNFTKEGYIMRILNDKDASKIYVGKSNYKKLVKNITPSKKAKTISPKKVQKVKFRIEKVLNVKGRGAGAPVYLVASKDKKYSSWTTQSGLQYYYLNSKAMKNVKKPLMRIANRLNTSLKKANNKRDFNAAMKAAKKLHGNQRKFVLRFLKQLKKDGSMNVGGTNLLIFGLQ
;
A
#
# COMPACT_ATOMS: atom_id res chain seq x y z
N MET A 1 -77.51 -24.44 -6.06
CA MET A 1 -78.29 -23.67 -7.05
C MET A 1 -78.03 -22.18 -6.84
N LYS A 2 -77.70 -21.48 -7.94
CA LYS A 2 -77.95 -20.04 -8.21
C LYS A 2 -77.32 -18.98 -7.29
N PHE A 3 -76.26 -18.38 -7.81
CA PHE A 3 -75.84 -16.98 -7.57
C PHE A 3 -76.97 -16.01 -7.94
N GLN A 4 -77.23 -14.99 -7.11
CA GLN A 4 -77.62 -13.64 -7.55
C GLN A 4 -77.76 -12.62 -6.40
N LYS A 5 -77.20 -11.41 -6.63
CA LYS A 5 -77.51 -10.07 -6.04
C LYS A 5 -77.01 -9.83 -4.60
N LEU A 6 -76.43 -8.69 -4.18
CA LEU A 6 -76.31 -7.28 -4.61
C LEU A 6 -74.85 -6.81 -4.32
N VAL A 7 -74.12 -5.97 -5.07
CA VAL A 7 -74.29 -4.55 -5.50
C VAL A 7 -74.35 -3.52 -4.36
N MET A 8 -73.29 -2.68 -4.31
CA MET A 8 -73.11 -1.36 -3.66
C MET A 8 -72.92 -1.37 -2.12
N SER A 9 -71.94 -0.68 -1.52
CA SER A 9 -71.35 0.61 -1.87
C SER A 9 -69.90 0.76 -1.41
N VAL A 10 -69.23 1.65 -2.16
CA VAL A 10 -67.87 2.18 -2.05
C VAL A 10 -67.56 2.80 -0.68
N LEU A 11 -66.36 2.53 -0.15
CA LEU A 11 -65.60 3.54 0.59
C LEU A 11 -64.15 3.53 0.09
N LEU A 12 -63.78 4.60 -0.60
CA LEU A 12 -62.43 4.91 -1.03
C LEU A 12 -61.57 5.25 0.19
N VAL A 13 -60.51 4.47 0.43
CA VAL A 13 -59.36 4.92 1.22
C VAL A 13 -58.19 5.06 0.27
N ALA A 14 -57.86 6.31 -0.03
CA ALA A 14 -56.69 6.70 -0.81
C ALA A 14 -55.42 6.33 -0.05
N GLY A 15 -54.76 5.24 -0.45
CA GLY A 15 -53.38 4.96 -0.07
C GLY A 15 -52.43 5.54 -1.13
N THR A 16 -51.88 6.72 -0.88
CA THR A 16 -50.74 7.23 -1.66
C THR A 16 -49.48 6.47 -1.23
N ALA A 17 -49.22 5.34 -1.89
CA ALA A 17 -47.88 4.76 -1.87
C ALA A 17 -46.98 5.64 -2.76
N SER A 18 -46.36 6.64 -2.16
CA SER A 18 -45.25 7.38 -2.78
C SER A 18 -44.03 6.46 -2.86
N ALA A 19 -43.99 5.61 -3.89
CA ALA A 19 -42.78 4.91 -4.26
C ALA A 19 -41.77 5.96 -4.77
N LEU A 20 -40.79 6.31 -3.93
CA LEU A 20 -39.61 7.06 -4.35
C LEU A 20 -38.81 6.16 -5.31
N ALA A 21 -39.15 6.24 -6.59
CA ALA A 21 -38.33 5.70 -7.67
C ALA A 21 -37.06 6.56 -7.78
N VAL A 22 -36.06 6.22 -6.96
CA VAL A 22 -34.71 6.75 -7.15
C VAL A 22 -34.13 6.03 -8.35
N ALA A 23 -34.18 6.68 -9.52
CA ALA A 23 -33.46 6.20 -10.69
C ALA A 23 -31.97 6.05 -10.32
N PRO A 24 -31.33 4.88 -10.55
CA PRO A 24 -29.92 4.75 -10.31
C PRO A 24 -29.19 5.69 -11.27
N VAL A 25 -28.54 6.72 -10.72
CA VAL A 25 -27.64 7.58 -11.48
C VAL A 25 -26.46 6.69 -11.89
N SER A 26 -26.39 6.34 -13.18
CA SER A 26 -25.24 5.66 -13.74
C SER A 26 -24.06 6.64 -13.69
N VAL A 27 -23.19 6.46 -12.70
CA VAL A 27 -21.93 7.19 -12.63
C VAL A 27 -21.02 6.58 -13.69
N ASN A 28 -20.99 7.17 -14.89
CA ASN A 28 -19.96 6.84 -15.86
C ASN A 28 -18.61 7.21 -15.25
N ALA A 29 -17.80 6.19 -14.94
CA ALA A 29 -16.41 6.39 -14.60
C ALA A 29 -15.75 7.08 -15.80
N ALA A 30 -15.42 8.36 -15.66
CA ALA A 30 -14.65 9.07 -16.66
C ALA A 30 -13.36 8.28 -16.89
N THR A 31 -13.25 7.65 -18.06
CA THR A 31 -12.00 7.09 -18.54
C THR A 31 -11.07 8.27 -18.77
N SER A 32 -10.26 8.60 -17.76
CA SER A 32 -9.19 9.58 -17.91
C SER A 32 -8.34 9.09 -19.09
N LYS A 33 -8.30 9.88 -20.17
CA LYS A 33 -7.37 9.67 -21.29
C LYS A 33 -6.03 9.24 -20.73
N ASN A 34 -5.52 8.08 -21.18
CA ASN A 34 -4.29 7.46 -20.71
C ASN A 34 -3.17 8.50 -20.53
N ALA A 35 -3.06 9.03 -19.31
CA ALA A 35 -2.00 9.97 -19.01
C ALA A 35 -0.69 9.18 -19.08
N PRO A 36 0.35 9.69 -19.77
CA PRO A 36 1.56 8.93 -20.01
C PRO A 36 2.16 8.50 -18.67
N VAL A 37 2.27 7.18 -18.49
CA VAL A 37 2.88 6.60 -17.30
C VAL A 37 4.38 6.86 -17.35
N ALA A 38 4.87 7.81 -16.57
CA ALA A 38 6.28 8.12 -16.51
C ALA A 38 6.96 7.21 -15.49
N VAL A 39 7.79 6.28 -15.98
CA VAL A 39 8.69 5.50 -15.13
C VAL A 39 9.80 6.44 -14.66
N GLN A 40 9.76 6.87 -13.40
CA GLN A 40 10.74 7.79 -12.84
C GLN A 40 11.83 7.03 -12.07
N ASN A 41 13.08 7.41 -12.30
CA ASN A 41 14.19 7.01 -11.45
C ASN A 41 14.14 7.85 -10.17
N LYS A 42 13.84 7.23 -9.02
CA LYS A 42 14.00 7.87 -7.71
C LYS A 42 15.30 7.37 -7.09
N THR A 43 16.39 8.06 -7.40
CA THR A 43 17.78 7.72 -7.00
C THR A 43 17.96 7.56 -5.49
N ASN A 44 17.09 8.14 -4.67
CA ASN A 44 17.16 8.03 -3.22
C ASN A 44 16.86 6.61 -2.70
N PHE A 45 16.03 5.82 -3.39
CA PHE A 45 15.68 4.49 -2.92
C PHE A 45 16.70 3.41 -3.26
N THR A 46 17.44 3.55 -4.36
CA THR A 46 18.50 2.60 -4.72
C THR A 46 19.69 2.68 -3.77
N LYS A 47 19.94 3.86 -3.17
CA LYS A 47 20.96 4.05 -2.13
C LYS A 47 20.69 3.26 -0.84
N GLU A 48 19.44 2.88 -0.61
CA GLU A 48 19.04 2.11 0.58
C GLU A 48 19.41 0.63 0.51
N GLY A 49 19.78 0.13 -0.68
CA GLY A 49 20.22 -1.24 -0.89
C GLY A 49 19.09 -2.27 -0.76
N TYR A 50 19.46 -3.52 -0.48
CA TYR A 50 18.54 -4.65 -0.41
C TYR A 50 17.99 -4.80 1.00
N ILE A 51 16.96 -4.02 1.31
CA ILE A 51 16.40 -3.90 2.66
C ILE A 51 14.90 -4.15 2.71
N MET A 52 14.25 -4.41 1.58
CA MET A 52 12.83 -4.66 1.51
C MET A 52 12.56 -6.17 1.44
N ARG A 53 11.39 -6.57 1.89
CA ARG A 53 10.76 -7.86 1.58
C ARG A 53 9.41 -7.61 0.93
N ILE A 54 9.01 -8.51 0.04
CA ILE A 54 7.63 -8.57 -0.47
C ILE A 54 6.80 -9.33 0.55
N LEU A 55 5.65 -8.78 0.96
CA LEU A 55 4.74 -9.44 1.88
C LEU A 55 4.09 -10.67 1.23
N ASN A 56 3.83 -11.68 2.05
CA ASN A 56 3.09 -12.86 1.63
C ASN A 56 1.62 -12.66 1.95
N ASP A 57 0.91 -12.06 1.00
CA ASP A 57 -0.52 -11.76 1.09
C ASP A 57 -1.26 -12.39 -0.11
N LYS A 58 -2.57 -12.61 0.02
CA LYS A 58 -3.45 -13.05 -1.08
C LYS A 58 -3.45 -12.05 -2.25
N ASP A 59 -3.32 -10.75 -1.94
CA ASP A 59 -3.34 -9.65 -2.91
C ASP A 59 -1.92 -9.25 -3.34
N ALA A 60 -0.92 -10.05 -2.98
CA ALA A 60 0.46 -9.76 -3.30
C ALA A 60 0.72 -9.82 -4.81
N SER A 61 1.50 -8.85 -5.28
CA SER A 61 1.85 -8.71 -6.69
C SER A 61 2.66 -9.91 -7.19
N LYS A 62 2.46 -10.26 -8.47
CA LYS A 62 3.20 -11.36 -9.12
C LYS A 62 4.70 -11.10 -9.05
N ILE A 63 5.47 -12.15 -8.74
CA ILE A 63 6.93 -12.09 -8.71
C ILE A 63 7.46 -12.82 -9.94
N TYR A 64 8.11 -12.07 -10.81
CA TYR A 64 8.67 -12.59 -12.05
C TYR A 64 10.07 -13.14 -11.83
N VAL A 65 10.35 -14.29 -12.46
CA VAL A 65 11.61 -15.02 -12.31
C VAL A 65 12.48 -14.81 -13.55
N GLY A 66 13.75 -14.48 -13.33
CA GLY A 66 14.79 -14.38 -14.36
C GLY A 66 15.18 -12.95 -14.76
N LYS A 67 16.46 -12.78 -15.10
CA LYS A 67 17.05 -11.49 -15.50
C LYS A 67 16.38 -10.90 -16.75
N SER A 68 15.91 -11.74 -17.68
CA SER A 68 15.20 -11.31 -18.89
C SER A 68 13.88 -10.61 -18.55
N ASN A 69 13.12 -11.15 -17.59
CA ASN A 69 11.88 -10.53 -17.11
C ASN A 69 12.17 -9.22 -16.36
N TYR A 70 13.22 -9.17 -15.53
CA TYR A 70 13.67 -7.92 -14.92
C TYR A 70 13.97 -6.84 -15.98
N LYS A 71 14.77 -7.15 -17.01
CA LYS A 71 15.10 -6.21 -18.09
C LYS A 71 13.84 -5.68 -18.79
N LYS A 72 12.80 -6.51 -18.96
CA LYS A 72 11.50 -6.11 -19.50
C LYS A 72 10.75 -5.19 -18.54
N LEU A 73 10.68 -5.53 -17.26
CA LEU A 73 10.01 -4.74 -16.22
C LEU A 73 10.62 -3.35 -16.00
N VAL A 74 11.92 -3.21 -16.27
CA VAL A 74 12.63 -1.93 -16.22
C VAL A 74 12.15 -0.98 -17.33
N LYS A 75 11.70 -1.52 -18.46
CA LYS A 75 11.22 -0.76 -19.63
C LYS A 75 9.70 -0.61 -19.62
N ASN A 76 8.99 -1.68 -19.26
CA ASN A 76 7.52 -1.80 -19.33
C ASN A 76 6.95 -2.22 -17.97
N ILE A 77 5.71 -1.84 -17.68
CA ILE A 77 5.03 -2.16 -16.40
C ILE A 77 4.70 -3.64 -16.30
N THR A 78 4.47 -4.31 -17.43
CA THR A 78 4.06 -5.72 -17.46
C THR A 78 4.99 -6.48 -18.41
N PRO A 79 5.59 -7.61 -17.98
CA PRO A 79 6.32 -8.49 -18.89
C PRO A 79 5.32 -9.37 -19.65
N SER A 80 5.82 -10.23 -20.54
CA SER A 80 4.98 -11.13 -21.34
C SER A 80 4.02 -11.96 -20.49
N LYS A 81 2.81 -12.22 -21.01
CA LYS A 81 1.80 -13.09 -20.35
C LYS A 81 2.34 -14.49 -20.03
N LYS A 82 3.35 -14.98 -20.76
CA LYS A 82 4.01 -16.28 -20.56
C LYS A 82 5.21 -16.23 -19.58
N ALA A 83 5.45 -15.09 -18.92
CA ALA A 83 6.58 -14.95 -18.02
C ALA A 83 6.43 -15.87 -16.79
N LYS A 84 7.49 -16.62 -16.47
CA LYS A 84 7.54 -17.46 -15.27
C LYS A 84 7.39 -16.62 -14.01
N THR A 85 6.40 -16.97 -13.18
CA THR A 85 6.14 -16.32 -11.89
C THR A 85 6.29 -17.29 -10.73
N ILE A 86 6.51 -16.75 -9.54
CA ILE A 86 6.59 -17.50 -8.30
C ILE A 86 5.75 -16.83 -7.20
N SER A 87 5.25 -17.61 -6.25
CA SER A 87 4.53 -17.09 -5.09
C SER A 87 5.47 -16.32 -4.13
N PRO A 88 5.00 -15.21 -3.52
CA PRO A 88 5.73 -14.50 -2.46
C PRO A 88 6.23 -15.39 -1.32
N LYS A 89 5.48 -16.44 -0.95
CA LYS A 89 5.88 -17.40 0.09
C LYS A 89 7.29 -17.98 -0.14
N LYS A 90 7.67 -18.18 -1.42
CA LYS A 90 8.96 -18.78 -1.79
C LYS A 90 10.14 -17.79 -1.74
N VAL A 91 9.89 -16.50 -1.52
CA VAL A 91 10.95 -15.46 -1.51
C VAL A 91 11.01 -14.67 -0.20
N GLN A 92 10.42 -15.18 0.89
CA GLN A 92 10.36 -14.45 2.17
C GLN A 92 11.73 -14.19 2.81
N LYS A 93 12.76 -14.98 2.46
CA LYS A 93 14.15 -14.78 2.88
C LYS A 93 14.98 -13.96 1.89
N VAL A 94 14.39 -13.54 0.77
CA VAL A 94 15.06 -12.74 -0.26
C VAL A 94 14.91 -11.26 0.07
N LYS A 95 16.02 -10.54 -0.01
CA LYS A 95 16.05 -9.09 0.14
C LYS A 95 15.90 -8.43 -1.21
N PHE A 96 15.05 -7.42 -1.25
CA PHE A 96 14.75 -6.63 -2.43
C PHE A 96 15.20 -5.19 -2.24
N ARG A 97 15.51 -4.54 -3.35
CA ARG A 97 15.76 -3.10 -3.45
C ARG A 97 14.72 -2.49 -4.37
N ILE A 98 14.28 -1.27 -4.07
CA ILE A 98 13.48 -0.47 -4.99
C ILE A 98 14.40 0.09 -6.08
N GLU A 99 14.14 -0.27 -7.33
CA GLU A 99 14.90 0.12 -8.51
C GLU A 99 14.29 1.33 -9.21
N LYS A 100 12.96 1.37 -9.32
CA LYS A 100 12.21 2.41 -10.03
C LYS A 100 10.89 2.71 -9.33
N VAL A 101 10.36 3.90 -9.56
CA VAL A 101 9.03 4.30 -9.09
C VAL A 101 8.18 4.65 -10.30
N LEU A 102 7.00 4.07 -10.36
CA LEU A 102 5.98 4.43 -11.32
C LEU A 102 5.18 5.59 -10.74
N ASN A 103 5.29 6.76 -11.37
CA ASN A 103 4.44 7.89 -11.05
C ASN A 103 3.54 8.15 -12.27
N VAL A 104 2.25 7.89 -12.13
CA VAL A 104 1.30 8.16 -13.22
C VAL A 104 1.06 9.68 -13.21
N LYS A 105 1.51 10.39 -14.24
CA LYS A 105 1.21 11.82 -14.40
C LYS A 105 -0.32 11.98 -14.41
N GLY A 106 -0.87 12.96 -13.70
CA GLY A 106 -2.31 13.24 -13.70
C GLY A 106 -3.19 12.38 -12.78
N ARG A 107 -2.63 11.47 -11.97
CA ARG A 107 -3.40 10.86 -10.87
C ARG A 107 -3.53 11.87 -9.72
N GLY A 108 -4.72 12.42 -9.51
CA GLY A 108 -5.06 13.17 -8.30
C GLY A 108 -5.01 12.31 -7.02
N ALA A 109 -5.10 10.97 -7.17
CA ALA A 109 -5.07 10.01 -6.08
C ALA A 109 -4.46 8.65 -6.52
N GLY A 110 -3.72 8.01 -5.61
CA GLY A 110 -3.21 6.63 -5.78
C GLY A 110 -1.81 6.44 -5.21
N ALA A 111 -1.59 5.33 -4.50
CA ALA A 111 -0.28 5.02 -3.92
C ALA A 111 0.78 4.80 -5.03
N PRO A 112 2.02 5.30 -4.85
CA PRO A 112 3.11 5.03 -5.77
C PRO A 112 3.36 3.52 -5.92
N VAL A 113 3.72 3.10 -7.13
CA VAL A 113 4.10 1.71 -7.42
C VAL A 113 5.61 1.62 -7.58
N TYR A 114 6.22 0.60 -7.01
CA TYR A 114 7.65 0.40 -6.91
C TYR A 114 8.06 -0.84 -7.69
N LEU A 115 9.06 -0.70 -8.57
CA LEU A 115 9.76 -1.85 -9.12
C LEU A 115 10.79 -2.29 -8.10
N VAL A 116 10.66 -3.50 -7.60
CA VAL A 116 11.63 -4.10 -6.69
C VAL A 116 12.35 -5.26 -7.35
N ALA A 117 13.62 -5.45 -7.01
CA ALA A 117 14.43 -6.56 -7.52
C ALA A 117 15.38 -7.13 -6.47
N SER A 118 15.65 -8.45 -6.56
CA SER A 118 16.70 -9.13 -5.78
C SER A 118 18.11 -8.76 -6.27
N LYS A 119 19.15 -9.08 -5.49
CA LYS A 119 20.54 -8.71 -5.79
C LYS A 119 21.02 -9.23 -7.14
N ASP A 120 20.76 -10.50 -7.39
CA ASP A 120 21.06 -11.21 -8.64
C ASP A 120 20.08 -10.91 -9.79
N LYS A 121 19.07 -10.08 -9.55
CA LYS A 121 17.96 -9.78 -10.47
C LYS A 121 17.19 -11.04 -10.91
N LYS A 122 17.26 -12.12 -10.12
CA LYS A 122 16.49 -13.35 -10.33
C LYS A 122 15.02 -13.16 -10.04
N TYR A 123 14.67 -12.29 -9.09
CA TYR A 123 13.30 -12.00 -8.71
C TYR A 123 13.01 -10.52 -8.86
N SER A 124 11.86 -10.18 -9.44
CA SER A 124 11.42 -8.80 -9.60
C SER A 124 9.90 -8.68 -9.60
N SER A 125 9.37 -7.55 -9.13
CA SER A 125 7.93 -7.30 -9.05
C SER A 125 7.63 -5.80 -9.07
N TRP A 126 6.51 -5.42 -9.67
CA TRP A 126 5.89 -4.12 -9.42
C TRP A 126 4.90 -4.28 -8.29
N THR A 127 5.02 -3.47 -7.25
CA THR A 127 4.15 -3.56 -6.08
C THR A 127 3.98 -2.20 -5.41
N THR A 128 2.94 -2.03 -4.61
CA THR A 128 2.65 -0.80 -3.87
C THR A 128 3.40 -0.78 -2.53
N GLN A 129 3.28 0.32 -1.79
CA GLN A 129 3.76 0.41 -0.41
C GLN A 129 3.18 -0.69 0.50
N SER A 130 1.92 -1.09 0.29
CA SER A 130 1.27 -2.13 1.10
C SER A 130 1.81 -3.53 0.83
N GLY A 131 2.37 -3.80 -0.36
CA GLY A 131 3.01 -5.09 -0.68
C GLY A 131 4.45 -5.20 -0.19
N LEU A 132 5.00 -4.16 0.45
CA LEU A 132 6.39 -4.08 0.88
C LEU A 132 6.52 -3.88 2.38
N GLN A 133 7.59 -4.43 2.93
CA GLN A 133 7.96 -4.21 4.33
C GLN A 133 9.48 -4.12 4.46
N TYR A 134 9.95 -3.34 5.43
CA TYR A 134 11.36 -3.38 5.81
C TYR A 134 11.74 -4.80 6.30
N TYR A 135 12.78 -5.39 5.72
CA TYR A 135 13.16 -6.80 5.89
C TYR A 135 13.35 -7.17 7.37
N TYR A 136 14.00 -6.28 8.15
CA TYR A 136 14.31 -6.54 9.56
C TYR A 136 13.21 -6.08 10.52
N LEU A 137 12.06 -5.61 10.03
CA LEU A 137 11.02 -5.01 10.87
C LEU A 137 10.49 -5.96 11.97
N ASN A 138 10.44 -7.26 11.67
CA ASN A 138 9.98 -8.29 12.60
C ASN A 138 11.12 -8.99 13.36
N SER A 139 12.36 -8.49 13.26
CA SER A 139 13.49 -9.04 14.02
C SER A 139 13.33 -8.75 15.52
N LYS A 140 13.94 -9.60 16.37
CA LYS A 140 13.96 -9.41 17.84
C LYS A 140 14.47 -8.03 18.23
N ALA A 141 15.54 -7.55 17.57
CA ALA A 141 16.12 -6.23 17.79
C ALA A 141 15.14 -5.08 17.48
N MET A 142 14.28 -5.23 16.47
CA MET A 142 13.30 -4.21 16.08
C MET A 142 12.05 -4.18 16.94
N LYS A 143 11.80 -5.18 17.80
CA LYS A 143 10.56 -5.30 18.60
C LYS A 143 10.21 -3.99 19.33
N ASN A 144 11.20 -3.36 19.96
CA ASN A 144 11.01 -2.14 20.76
C ASN A 144 10.90 -0.86 19.92
N VAL A 145 11.29 -0.91 18.64
CA VAL A 145 11.06 0.18 17.68
C VAL A 145 9.70 0.01 17.00
N LYS A 146 9.37 -1.22 16.55
CA LYS A 146 8.13 -1.54 15.85
C LYS A 146 6.90 -1.30 16.72
N LYS A 147 6.88 -1.79 17.96
CA LYS A 147 5.68 -1.74 18.82
C LYS A 147 5.15 -0.31 19.04
N PRO A 148 5.96 0.70 19.41
CA PRO A 148 5.47 2.07 19.50
C PRO A 148 5.01 2.64 18.15
N LEU A 149 5.71 2.32 17.05
CA LEU A 149 5.30 2.79 15.72
C LEU A 149 3.95 2.22 15.29
N MET A 150 3.71 0.91 15.51
CA MET A 150 2.41 0.27 15.26
C MET A 150 1.28 0.94 16.07
N ARG A 151 1.55 1.32 17.33
CA ARG A 151 0.54 2.02 18.14
C ARG A 151 0.16 3.38 17.57
N ILE A 152 1.08 4.07 16.89
CA ILE A 152 0.77 5.31 16.18
C ILE A 152 0.00 5.00 14.90
N ALA A 153 0.44 4.01 14.12
CA ALA A 153 -0.19 3.61 12.86
C ALA A 153 -1.64 3.14 13.02
N ASN A 154 -1.96 2.49 14.14
CA ASN A 154 -3.31 1.98 14.43
C ASN A 154 -4.28 3.04 14.99
N ARG A 155 -3.83 4.30 15.17
CA ARG A 155 -4.70 5.39 15.63
C ARG A 155 -5.28 6.13 14.43
N LEU A 156 -6.54 6.56 14.55
CA LEU A 156 -7.21 7.40 13.56
C LEU A 156 -6.40 8.68 13.23
N ASN A 157 -5.77 9.27 14.26
CA ASN A 157 -4.90 10.42 14.11
C ASN A 157 -3.43 10.01 14.31
N THR A 158 -2.66 10.00 13.24
CA THR A 158 -1.24 9.63 13.22
C THR A 158 -0.30 10.83 13.37
N SER A 159 -0.83 12.03 13.66
CA SER A 159 -0.04 13.25 13.85
C SER A 159 0.89 13.14 15.06
N LEU A 160 2.17 13.44 14.87
CA LEU A 160 3.17 13.42 15.94
C LEU A 160 3.04 14.61 16.91
N LYS A 161 2.17 15.59 16.62
CA LYS A 161 1.87 16.70 17.52
C LYS A 161 1.04 16.24 18.74
N LYS A 162 0.26 15.16 18.61
CA LYS A 162 -0.55 14.61 19.71
C LYS A 162 0.36 14.00 20.78
N ALA A 163 0.06 14.28 22.06
CA ALA A 163 0.90 13.86 23.19
C ALA A 163 1.21 12.35 23.20
N ASN A 164 0.20 11.50 22.98
CA ASN A 164 0.36 10.05 22.93
C ASN A 164 1.27 9.59 21.78
N ASN A 165 1.13 10.19 20.59
CA ASN A 165 1.97 9.88 19.44
C ASN A 165 3.41 10.37 19.63
N LYS A 166 3.59 11.56 20.21
CA LYS A 166 4.91 12.10 20.59
C LYS A 166 5.62 11.17 21.56
N ARG A 167 4.92 10.68 22.60
CA ARG A 167 5.46 9.73 23.58
C ARG A 167 5.91 8.42 22.92
N ASP A 168 5.05 7.83 22.09
CA ASP A 168 5.38 6.57 21.40
C ASP A 168 6.50 6.74 20.37
N PHE A 169 6.53 7.86 19.66
CA PHE A 169 7.60 8.20 18.73
C PHE A 169 8.95 8.35 19.46
N ASN A 170 8.96 9.03 20.61
CA ASN A 170 10.16 9.17 21.44
C ASN A 170 10.64 7.82 21.98
N ALA A 171 9.72 6.91 22.35
CA ALA A 171 10.06 5.55 22.73
C ALA A 171 10.71 4.78 21.57
N ALA A 172 10.17 4.88 20.35
CA ALA A 172 10.77 4.30 19.15
C ALA A 172 12.16 4.88 18.86
N MET A 173 12.33 6.21 19.00
CA MET A 173 13.62 6.88 18.83
C MET A 173 14.66 6.41 19.85
N LYS A 174 14.28 6.28 21.13
CA LYS A 174 15.16 5.77 22.20
C LYS A 174 15.57 4.32 21.93
N ALA A 175 14.63 3.48 21.49
CA ALA A 175 14.92 2.10 21.11
C ALA A 175 15.83 2.01 19.88
N ALA A 176 15.60 2.86 18.87
CA ALA A 176 16.40 2.87 17.64
C ALA A 176 17.87 3.21 17.87
N LYS A 177 18.18 4.07 18.86
CA LYS A 177 19.56 4.37 19.26
C LYS A 177 20.35 3.14 19.75
N LYS A 178 19.65 2.12 20.27
CA LYS A 178 20.23 0.86 20.76
C LYS A 178 20.47 -0.19 19.67
N LEU A 179 20.03 0.06 18.44
CA LEU A 179 20.33 -0.84 17.31
C LEU A 179 21.82 -0.75 16.95
N HIS A 180 22.33 -1.71 16.17
CA HIS A 180 23.73 -1.75 15.77
C HIS A 180 23.93 -1.50 14.27
N GLY A 181 25.12 -1.04 13.91
CA GLY A 181 25.61 -0.92 12.53
C GLY A 181 24.67 -0.16 11.57
N ASN A 182 24.50 -0.71 10.37
CA ASN A 182 23.69 -0.12 9.31
C ASN A 182 22.19 -0.09 9.64
N GLN A 183 21.72 -1.01 10.48
CA GLN A 183 20.33 -1.02 10.94
C GLN A 183 20.02 0.24 11.75
N ARG A 184 20.89 0.61 12.70
CA ARG A 184 20.75 1.86 13.47
C ARG A 184 20.73 3.08 12.55
N LYS A 185 21.69 3.18 11.63
CA LYS A 185 21.82 4.32 10.70
C LYS A 185 20.54 4.49 9.87
N PHE A 186 20.04 3.39 9.30
CA PHE A 186 18.80 3.36 8.53
C PHE A 186 17.60 3.82 9.37
N VAL A 187 17.33 3.13 10.49
CA VAL A 187 16.13 3.39 11.32
C VAL A 187 16.14 4.82 11.85
N LEU A 188 17.27 5.32 12.36
CA LEU A 188 17.35 6.69 12.86
C LEU A 188 17.12 7.73 11.77
N ARG A 189 17.66 7.52 10.55
CA ARG A 189 17.43 8.43 9.43
C ARG A 189 15.94 8.53 9.10
N PHE A 190 15.26 7.39 8.99
CA PHE A 190 13.83 7.36 8.66
C PHE A 190 12.94 7.87 9.80
N LEU A 191 13.31 7.65 11.07
CA LEU A 191 12.61 8.28 12.19
C LEU A 191 12.81 9.80 12.22
N LYS A 192 14.01 10.30 11.92
CA LYS A 192 14.25 11.75 11.79
C LYS A 192 13.43 12.35 10.65
N GLN A 193 13.31 11.65 9.52
CA GLN A 193 12.44 12.08 8.42
C GLN A 193 10.98 12.11 8.87
N LEU A 194 10.48 11.06 9.52
CA LEU A 194 9.12 11.02 10.06
C LEU A 194 8.83 12.19 11.02
N LYS A 195 9.82 12.59 11.83
CA LYS A 195 9.71 13.77 12.70
C LYS A 195 9.52 15.06 11.90
N LYS A 196 10.24 15.22 10.78
CA LYS A 196 10.10 16.38 9.87
C LYS A 196 8.75 16.38 9.17
N ASP A 197 8.31 15.21 8.73
CA ASP A 197 7.01 15.01 8.06
C ASP A 197 5.82 15.27 9.02
N GLY A 198 6.03 15.09 10.33
CA GLY A 198 5.07 15.43 11.38
C GLY A 198 3.87 14.47 11.50
N SER A 199 3.74 13.48 10.60
CA SER A 199 2.67 12.49 10.58
C SER A 199 3.10 11.21 9.85
N MET A 200 2.51 10.06 10.20
CA MET A 200 2.74 8.80 9.47
C MET A 200 1.97 8.72 8.14
N ASN A 201 1.03 9.63 7.89
CA ASN A 201 0.21 9.61 6.67
C ASN A 201 0.94 10.18 5.44
N VAL A 202 2.19 10.63 5.59
CA VAL A 202 3.00 11.06 4.46
C VAL A 202 3.50 9.83 3.71
N GLY A 203 2.72 9.44 2.70
CA GLY A 203 2.97 8.25 1.89
C GLY A 203 4.23 8.34 1.03
N GLY A 204 4.85 7.18 0.79
CA GLY A 204 5.79 7.01 -0.32
C GLY A 204 7.19 7.64 -0.19
N THR A 205 7.61 8.06 0.99
CA THR A 205 8.98 8.53 1.26
C THR A 205 9.67 7.74 2.36
N ASN A 206 8.92 7.25 3.34
CA ASN A 206 9.47 6.61 4.53
C ASN A 206 9.39 5.08 4.47
N LEU A 207 10.48 4.41 4.04
CA LEU A 207 10.52 2.96 3.85
C LEU A 207 10.36 2.17 5.16
N LEU A 208 10.68 2.76 6.32
CA LEU A 208 10.58 2.09 7.61
C LEU A 208 9.13 1.76 7.98
N ILE A 209 8.18 2.59 7.54
CA ILE A 209 6.76 2.46 7.87
C ILE A 209 5.96 1.68 6.82
N PHE A 210 6.63 1.14 5.80
CA PHE A 210 5.98 0.31 4.79
C PHE A 210 5.54 -1.01 5.44
N GLY A 211 4.28 -1.39 5.22
CA GLY A 211 3.70 -2.60 5.81
C GLY A 211 3.60 -2.57 7.34
N LEU A 212 3.40 -1.38 7.93
CA LEU A 212 2.99 -1.17 9.34
C LEU A 212 1.46 -1.09 9.49
N GLN A 213 0.71 -1.74 8.60
CA GLN A 213 -0.75 -1.82 8.63
C GLN A 213 -1.17 -3.23 9.06
#